data_AF-A0A261VL57-F1
#
_entry.id   AF-A0A261VL57-F1
#
_cell.length_a   1.000
_cell.length_b   1.000
_cell.length_c   1.000
_cell.angle_alpha   90.00
_cell.angle_beta   90.00
_cell.angle_gamma   90.00
#
_symmetry.space_group_name_H-M   'P 1'
#
loop_
_entity.id
_entity.type
_entity.pdbx_description
1 polymer ?
#
loop_
_entity_poly.entity_id
_entity_poly.type
_entity_poly.pdbx_seq_one_letter_code
_entity_poly.pdbx_strand_id
1 'polypeptide(L)'
;MNWHVYCIPPIDTGWDFLLTVAEAMALSEDSVDEGFTRDAWRAAFNEAQAAAEAAGWEGDFRGEPHVLMLPMAGRMAAGFVWKQDNAGQCFVVSPCPLPWLQTAQH
;
A
#
# COMPACT_ATOMS: atom_id res chain seq x y z
N MET A 1 3.07 -3.24 12.61
CA MET A 1 2.69 -4.53 11.98
C MET A 1 3.94 -5.25 11.46
N ASN A 2 3.85 -6.55 11.09
CA ASN A 2 4.90 -7.18 10.28
C ASN A 2 4.47 -7.09 8.81
N TRP A 3 5.01 -6.11 8.08
CA TRP A 3 4.65 -5.87 6.69
C TRP A 3 5.37 -6.84 5.75
N HIS A 4 4.64 -7.33 4.75
CA HIS A 4 5.21 -8.07 3.62
C HIS A 4 5.45 -7.10 2.47
N VAL A 5 6.71 -6.94 2.07
CA VAL A 5 7.09 -6.01 1.01
C VAL A 5 7.49 -6.78 -0.25
N TYR A 6 6.99 -6.33 -1.39
CA TYR A 6 7.30 -6.86 -2.70
C TYR A 6 7.74 -5.74 -3.64
N CYS A 7 8.93 -5.86 -4.21
CA CYS A 7 9.37 -5.05 -5.35
C CYS A 7 9.11 -5.86 -6.63
N ILE A 8 8.23 -5.38 -7.51
CA ILE A 8 7.77 -6.09 -8.70
C ILE A 8 7.96 -5.20 -9.95
N PRO A 9 7.87 -5.78 -11.18
CA PRO A 9 7.92 -5.01 -12.41
C PRO A 9 6.95 -3.83 -12.42
N PRO A 10 7.23 -2.81 -13.26
CA PRO A 10 6.31 -1.70 -13.46
C PRO A 10 4.89 -2.15 -13.82
N ILE A 11 3.91 -1.55 -13.14
CA ILE A 11 2.50 -1.62 -13.49
C ILE A 11 2.11 -0.29 -14.13
N ASP A 12 1.55 -0.34 -15.35
CA ASP A 12 1.23 0.84 -16.15
C ASP A 12 -0.27 1.15 -16.25
N THR A 13 -1.14 0.22 -15.84
CA THR A 13 -2.59 0.34 -16.00
C THR A 13 -3.35 -0.12 -14.75
N GLY A 14 -4.59 0.34 -14.59
CA GLY A 14 -5.50 -0.11 -13.52
C GLY A 14 -5.45 0.70 -12.22
N TRP A 15 -4.58 1.70 -12.12
CA TRP A 15 -4.44 2.56 -10.94
C TRP A 15 -5.73 3.34 -10.61
N ASP A 16 -6.46 3.80 -11.62
CA ASP A 16 -7.72 4.57 -11.47
C ASP A 16 -8.86 3.79 -10.79
N PHE A 17 -8.72 2.46 -10.62
CA PHE A 17 -9.69 1.64 -9.90
C PHE A 17 -9.40 1.51 -8.41
N LEU A 18 -8.29 2.08 -7.94
CA LEU A 18 -7.88 2.08 -6.54
C LEU A 18 -8.08 3.48 -5.97
N LEU A 19 -8.44 3.56 -4.70
CA LEU A 19 -8.38 4.82 -3.97
C LEU A 19 -6.92 5.19 -3.72
N THR A 20 -6.60 6.45 -3.88
CA THR A 20 -5.33 6.98 -3.37
C THR A 20 -5.32 6.94 -1.84
N VAL A 21 -4.14 6.96 -1.23
CA VAL A 21 -4.01 7.04 0.23
C VAL A 21 -4.70 8.29 0.78
N ALA A 22 -4.60 9.41 0.06
CA ALA A 22 -5.26 10.66 0.43
C ALA A 22 -6.79 10.54 0.40
N GLU A 23 -7.35 9.93 -0.65
CA GLU A 23 -8.80 9.69 -0.76
C GLU A 23 -9.31 8.74 0.34
N ALA A 24 -8.57 7.66 0.62
CA ALA A 24 -8.93 6.71 1.68
C ALA A 24 -8.92 7.38 3.06
N MET A 25 -7.95 8.25 3.34
CA MET A 25 -7.92 9.03 4.59
C MET A 25 -9.11 9.99 4.69
N ALA A 26 -9.46 10.68 3.61
CA ALA A 26 -10.62 11.58 3.61
C ALA A 26 -11.92 10.83 3.90
N LEU A 27 -12.13 9.65 3.30
CA LEU A 27 -13.30 8.81 3.58
C LEU A 27 -13.36 8.31 5.03
N SER A 28 -12.21 8.10 5.68
CA SER A 28 -12.15 7.65 7.08
C SER A 28 -12.59 8.72 8.09
N GLU A 29 -12.53 10.00 7.71
CA GLU A 29 -13.02 11.10 8.56
C GLU A 29 -14.55 11.14 8.61
N ASP A 30 -15.20 10.66 7.56
CA ASP A 30 -16.67 10.67 7.41
C ASP A 30 -17.35 9.38 7.93
N SER A 31 -16.59 8.31 8.20
CA SER A 31 -17.12 7.04 8.69
C SER A 31 -17.17 7.00 10.23
N VAL A 32 -18.37 6.80 10.79
CA VAL A 32 -18.62 6.68 12.25
C VAL A 32 -18.26 5.28 12.79
N ASP A 33 -17.87 4.35 11.91
CA ASP A 33 -17.64 2.94 12.24
C ASP A 33 -16.16 2.70 12.62
N GLU A 34 -15.93 1.96 13.72
CA GLU A 34 -14.68 1.90 14.52
C GLU A 34 -13.44 1.25 13.86
N GLY A 35 -13.40 1.13 12.53
CA GLY A 35 -12.42 0.28 11.84
C GLY A 35 -11.00 0.86 11.72
N PHE A 36 -10.86 2.11 11.30
CA PHE A 36 -9.56 2.77 11.08
C PHE A 36 -9.71 4.29 11.18
N THR A 37 -9.25 4.88 12.28
CA THR A 37 -9.18 6.35 12.39
C THR A 37 -8.15 6.92 11.41
N ARG A 38 -8.26 8.21 11.06
CA ARG A 38 -7.26 8.92 10.24
C ARG A 38 -5.83 8.75 10.76
N ASP A 39 -5.66 8.79 12.08
CA ASP A 39 -4.36 8.59 12.72
C ASP A 39 -3.83 7.17 12.54
N ALA A 40 -4.71 6.16 12.61
CA ALA A 40 -4.34 4.77 12.35
C ALA A 40 -3.94 4.58 10.87
N TRP A 41 -4.65 5.20 9.92
CA TRP A 41 -4.27 5.20 8.50
C TRP A 41 -2.89 5.80 8.28
N ARG A 42 -2.64 6.98 8.86
CA ARG A 42 -1.36 7.68 8.73
C ARG A 42 -0.22 6.88 9.36
N ALA A 43 -0.43 6.33 10.55
CA ALA A 43 0.54 5.47 11.20
C ALA A 43 0.84 4.21 10.35
N ALA A 44 -0.19 3.55 9.83
CA ALA A 44 -0.01 2.36 8.98
C ALA A 44 0.74 2.69 7.69
N PHE A 45 0.44 3.81 7.04
CA PHE A 45 1.14 4.23 5.83
C PHE A 45 2.60 4.57 6.11
N ASN A 46 2.90 5.28 7.20
CA ASN A 46 4.28 5.56 7.61
C ASN A 46 5.07 4.27 7.91
N GLU A 47 4.45 3.29 8.59
CA GLU A 47 5.08 1.99 8.83
C GLU A 47 5.34 1.22 7.51
N ALA A 48 4.41 1.30 6.56
CA ALA A 48 4.55 0.67 5.25
C ALA A 48 5.69 1.32 4.43
N GLN A 49 5.79 2.65 4.47
CA GLN A 49 6.89 3.40 3.86
C GLN A 49 8.25 2.98 4.45
N ALA A 50 8.37 2.94 5.78
CA ALA A 50 9.60 2.49 6.44
C ALA A 50 9.97 1.04 6.08
N ALA A 51 8.98 0.15 5.97
CA ALA A 51 9.20 -1.23 5.54
C ALA A 51 9.69 -1.29 4.07
N ALA A 52 9.16 -0.45 3.20
CA ALA A 52 9.58 -0.37 1.81
C ALA A 52 10.97 0.25 1.65
N GLU A 53 11.32 1.29 2.42
CA GLU A 53 12.68 1.85 2.46
C GLU A 53 13.69 0.75 2.83
N ALA A 54 13.38 -0.07 3.83
CA ALA A 54 14.22 -1.21 4.22
C ALA A 54 14.33 -2.28 3.12
N ALA A 55 13.40 -2.31 2.16
CA ALA A 55 13.38 -3.19 1.00
C ALA A 55 13.95 -2.54 -0.29
N GLY A 56 14.47 -1.31 -0.20
CA GLY A 56 15.14 -0.63 -1.31
C GLY A 56 14.32 0.46 -2.02
N TRP A 57 13.17 0.87 -1.49
CA TRP A 57 12.47 2.05 -1.97
C TRP A 57 13.25 3.33 -1.62
N GLU A 58 13.40 4.25 -2.58
CA GLU A 58 14.26 5.44 -2.45
C GLU A 58 13.52 6.68 -1.92
N GLY A 59 12.24 6.56 -1.56
CA GLY A 59 11.45 7.64 -0.98
C GLY A 59 10.65 8.47 -2.00
N ASP A 60 10.64 8.07 -3.28
CA ASP A 60 9.99 8.77 -4.38
C ASP A 60 8.74 8.04 -4.90
N PHE A 61 7.81 8.81 -5.47
CA PHE A 61 6.59 8.29 -6.07
C PHE A 61 6.43 8.82 -7.50
N ARG A 62 6.04 7.92 -8.41
CA ARG A 62 5.50 8.28 -9.72
C ARG A 62 3.98 8.21 -9.67
N GLY A 63 3.36 9.37 -9.46
CA GLY A 63 1.93 9.48 -9.15
C GLY A 63 1.66 9.31 -7.65
N GLU A 64 0.39 9.21 -7.27
CA GLU A 64 0.01 9.04 -5.87
C GLU A 64 0.10 7.57 -5.43
N PRO A 65 0.42 7.28 -4.16
CA PRO A 65 0.31 5.94 -3.59
C PRO A 65 -1.17 5.56 -3.42
N HIS A 66 -1.48 4.28 -3.60
CA HIS A 66 -2.84 3.75 -3.55
C HIS A 66 -3.01 2.68 -2.47
N VAL A 67 -4.26 2.44 -2.09
CA VAL A 67 -4.65 1.47 -1.07
C VAL A 67 -5.14 0.16 -1.71
N LEU A 68 -4.73 -0.96 -1.13
CA LEU A 68 -5.26 -2.30 -1.42
C LEU A 68 -6.09 -2.77 -0.22
N MET A 69 -7.41 -2.90 -0.38
CA MET A 69 -8.25 -3.49 0.66
C MET A 69 -8.28 -5.01 0.51
N LEU A 70 -7.61 -5.71 1.43
CA LEU A 70 -7.47 -7.15 1.40
C LEU A 70 -8.45 -7.81 2.38
N PRO A 71 -9.27 -8.77 1.93
CA PRO A 71 -10.16 -9.49 2.81
C PRO A 71 -9.36 -10.41 3.75
N MET A 72 -9.64 -10.29 5.04
CA MET A 72 -9.13 -11.17 6.08
C MET A 72 -10.30 -11.75 6.88
N ALA A 73 -10.04 -12.76 7.70
CA ALA A 73 -11.09 -13.34 8.56
C ALA A 73 -11.72 -12.25 9.44
N GLY A 74 -12.98 -11.90 9.14
CA GLY A 74 -13.80 -10.96 9.90
C GLY A 74 -13.52 -9.47 9.67
N ARG A 75 -12.63 -9.08 8.75
CA ARG A 75 -12.35 -7.66 8.45
C ARG A 75 -11.72 -7.44 7.08
N MET A 76 -11.75 -6.20 6.61
CA MET A 76 -10.85 -5.74 5.56
C MET A 76 -9.58 -5.17 6.20
N ALA A 77 -8.41 -5.45 5.62
CA ALA A 77 -7.14 -4.90 6.06
C ALA A 77 -6.48 -4.12 4.91
N ALA A 78 -5.93 -2.95 5.24
CA ALA A 78 -5.25 -2.11 4.27
C ALA A 78 -3.83 -2.62 3.99
N GLY A 79 -3.52 -2.78 2.71
CA GLY A 79 -2.18 -2.74 2.16
C GLY A 79 -2.00 -1.49 1.29
N PHE A 80 -0.79 -1.28 0.81
CA PHE A 80 -0.41 -0.11 0.03
C PHE A 80 0.35 -0.52 -1.22
N VAL A 81 0.18 0.25 -2.29
CA VAL A 81 0.88 0.04 -3.54
C VAL A 81 1.26 1.37 -4.16
N TRP A 82 2.48 1.47 -4.68
CA TRP A 82 2.92 2.64 -5.42
C TRP A 82 3.97 2.28 -6.45
N LYS A 83 4.15 3.21 -7.39
CA LYS A 83 5.18 3.15 -8.41
C LYS A 83 6.30 4.11 -8.03
N GLN A 84 7.54 3.66 -8.13
CA GLN A 84 8.73 4.49 -7.99
C GLN A 84 8.99 5.26 -9.29
N ASP A 85 9.60 6.45 -9.22
CA ASP A 85 9.96 7.21 -10.42
C ASP A 85 11.21 6.63 -11.08
N ASN A 86 12.20 6.23 -10.26
CA ASN A 86 13.41 5.58 -10.73
C ASN A 86 13.13 4.12 -11.18
N ALA A 87 13.37 3.84 -12.47
CA ALA A 87 13.13 2.56 -13.16
C ALA A 87 11.66 2.05 -13.18
N GLY A 88 10.71 2.78 -12.60
CA GLY A 88 9.29 2.46 -12.66
C GLY A 88 8.85 1.25 -11.84
N GLN A 89 9.72 0.70 -10.98
CA GLN A 89 9.40 -0.45 -10.13
C GLN A 89 8.19 -0.16 -9.24
N CYS A 90 7.40 -1.20 -8.95
CA CYS A 90 6.25 -1.08 -8.06
C CYS A 90 6.55 -1.74 -6.72
N PHE A 91 6.25 -1.01 -5.64
CA PHE A 91 6.28 -1.53 -4.29
C PHE A 91 4.87 -1.88 -3.87
N VAL A 92 4.69 -3.11 -3.39
CA VAL A 92 3.46 -3.59 -2.76
C VAL A 92 3.79 -3.92 -1.31
N VAL A 93 3.08 -3.29 -0.37
CA VAL A 93 3.24 -3.49 1.06
C VAL A 93 1.94 -4.03 1.64
N SER A 94 1.96 -5.27 2.10
CA SER A 94 0.76 -6.03 2.47
C SER A 94 0.80 -6.48 3.93
N PRO A 95 -0.32 -6.45 4.67
CA PRO A 95 -0.42 -6.99 6.02
C PRO A 95 -0.44 -8.52 6.07
N CYS A 96 -0.49 -9.19 4.92
CA CYS A 96 -0.45 -10.64 4.79
C CYS A 96 0.39 -11.08 3.58
N PRO A 97 0.86 -12.34 3.54
CA PRO A 97 1.62 -12.85 2.40
C PRO A 97 0.79 -12.84 1.12
N LEU A 98 1.38 -12.42 0.01
CA LEU A 98 0.83 -12.47 -1.35
C LEU A 98 1.71 -13.37 -2.22
N PRO A 99 1.50 -14.71 -2.21
CA PRO A 99 2.44 -15.67 -2.80
C PRO A 99 2.72 -15.47 -4.29
N TRP A 100 1.74 -14.95 -5.06
CA TRP A 100 1.91 -14.68 -6.49
C TRP A 100 2.87 -13.51 -6.77
N LEU A 101 3.05 -12.61 -5.81
CA LEU A 101 4.04 -11.53 -5.92
C LEU A 101 5.43 -11.99 -5.53
N GLN A 102 5.57 -13.00 -4.66
CA GLN A 102 6.87 -13.57 -4.30
C GLN A 102 7.60 -14.10 -5.54
N THR A 103 6.87 -14.70 -6.49
CA THR A 103 7.42 -15.21 -7.75
C THR A 103 7.72 -14.12 -8.77
N ALA A 104 7.26 -12.89 -8.53
CA ALA A 104 7.44 -11.75 -9.41
C ALA A 104 8.49 -10.74 -8.88
N GLN A 105 9.19 -11.06 -7.79
CA GLN A 105 10.20 -10.18 -7.22
C GLN A 105 11.44 -10.08 -8.12
N HIS A 106 12.03 -8.87 -8.18
CA HIS A 106 13.29 -8.58 -8.87
C HIS A 106 14.40 -8.20 -7.90
#